data_AF-A0A535K4J2-F1
#
_entry.id   AF-A0A535K4J2-F1
#
_cell.length_a   1.000
_cell.length_b   1.000
_cell.length_c   1.000
_cell.angle_alpha   90.00
_cell.angle_beta   90.00
_cell.angle_gamma   90.00
#
_symmetry.space_group_name_H-M   'P 1'
#
loop_
_entity.id
_entity.type
_entity.pdbx_description
1 polymer ?
#
loop_
_entity_poly.entity_id
_entity_poly.type
_entity_poly.pdbx_seq_one_letter_code
_entity_poly.pdbx_strand_id
1 'polypeptide(L)'
;MSVLTAARWLAVLAATATAVMGAAAILSQAGSGAQPWDPELSDNFVFMKAIPFLLALGVTLGLVRHRAARRSERRASDGAIRRFSPGTVAWHWIITIGFLLALPTGVWQYLGGILDVSAPVPLYLFYRVHYMGAGVILLALASFVTYWWLNGERSLLVPRGQWRRHLAGLAHELPRRLGAPLAKRLGIDLTQTPPETGKFTFYEKVVEFPWWSVAIGLITVTGLVKAMRYAYPVPGPVLYWASTLHVAAMVLLVLKVLDHLRYTLERWPLVTAMVSTWLGEGYVRLRHPAWYRTIEGPAMRPGPRAGGAGATERAPAALSLGRDQ
;
A
#
# COMPACT_ATOMS: atom_id res chain seq x y z
N MET A 1 -27.51 -7.21 16.28
CA MET A 1 -26.59 -6.95 15.15
C MET A 1 -27.24 -5.91 14.25
N SER A 2 -26.57 -4.81 13.86
CA SER A 2 -27.24 -3.77 13.05
C SER A 2 -27.56 -4.29 11.64
N VAL A 3 -28.62 -3.77 11.00
CA VAL A 3 -29.04 -4.11 9.62
C VAL A 3 -27.87 -3.95 8.64
N LEU A 4 -27.07 -2.89 8.79
CA LEU A 4 -25.84 -2.65 8.02
C LEU A 4 -24.77 -3.75 8.24
N THR A 5 -24.68 -4.30 9.44
CA THR A 5 -23.76 -5.40 9.75
C THR A 5 -24.23 -6.71 9.13
N ALA A 6 -25.54 -6.98 9.15
CA ALA A 6 -26.14 -8.17 8.52
C ALA A 6 -25.98 -8.14 7.00
N ALA A 7 -26.37 -7.04 6.35
CA ALA A 7 -26.23 -6.85 4.89
C ALA A 7 -24.79 -7.04 4.42
N ARG A 8 -23.82 -6.52 5.19
CA ARG A 8 -22.40 -6.71 4.90
C ARG A 8 -21.95 -8.17 4.99
N TRP A 9 -22.41 -8.92 5.99
CA TRP A 9 -22.06 -10.34 6.09
C TRP A 9 -22.70 -11.19 5.01
N LEU A 10 -23.93 -10.86 4.62
CA LEU A 10 -24.57 -11.46 3.44
C LEU A 10 -23.76 -11.17 2.18
N ALA A 11 -23.26 -9.94 1.98
CA ALA A 11 -22.39 -9.62 0.86
C ALA A 11 -21.07 -10.41 0.89
N VAL A 12 -20.44 -10.57 2.05
CA VAL A 12 -19.22 -11.40 2.22
C VAL A 12 -19.50 -12.87 1.87
N LEU A 13 -20.59 -13.44 2.40
CA LEU A 13 -20.95 -14.83 2.16
C LEU A 13 -21.29 -15.06 0.68
N ALA A 14 -22.08 -14.18 0.07
CA ALA A 14 -22.42 -14.26 -1.35
C ALA A 14 -21.18 -14.13 -2.24
N ALA A 15 -20.29 -13.18 -1.96
CA ALA A 15 -19.04 -13.01 -2.71
C ALA A 15 -18.11 -14.21 -2.55
N THR A 16 -18.01 -14.78 -1.35
CA THR A 16 -17.20 -15.98 -1.06
C THR A 16 -17.78 -17.20 -1.77
N ALA A 17 -19.08 -17.44 -1.66
CA ALA A 17 -19.75 -18.55 -2.35
C ALA A 17 -19.57 -18.45 -3.87
N THR A 18 -19.75 -17.24 -4.43
CA THR A 18 -19.51 -16.98 -5.85
C THR A 18 -18.07 -17.28 -6.23
N ALA A 19 -17.09 -16.82 -5.44
CA ALA A 19 -15.67 -17.10 -5.67
C ALA A 19 -15.35 -18.60 -5.66
N VAL A 20 -15.89 -19.34 -4.68
CA VAL A 20 -15.67 -20.80 -4.54
C VAL A 20 -16.33 -21.57 -5.69
N MET A 21 -17.60 -21.27 -6.01
CA MET A 21 -18.31 -21.92 -7.11
C MET A 21 -17.63 -21.65 -8.46
N GLY A 22 -17.16 -20.43 -8.66
CA GLY A 22 -16.38 -20.05 -9.83
C GLY A 22 -15.08 -20.80 -9.98
N ALA A 23 -14.29 -20.83 -8.90
CA ALA A 23 -13.04 -21.60 -8.87
C ALA A 23 -13.29 -23.09 -9.14
N ALA A 24 -14.32 -23.68 -8.53
CA ALA A 24 -14.69 -25.07 -8.75
C ALA A 24 -15.10 -25.33 -10.22
N ALA A 25 -15.90 -24.46 -10.83
CA ALA A 25 -16.29 -24.57 -12.23
C ALA A 25 -15.09 -24.45 -13.18
N ILE A 26 -14.16 -23.53 -12.90
CA ILE A 26 -12.94 -23.34 -13.69
C ILE A 26 -12.02 -24.56 -13.57
N LEU A 27 -11.78 -25.07 -12.36
CA LEU A 27 -10.95 -26.25 -12.12
C LEU A 27 -11.56 -27.51 -12.74
N SER A 28 -12.89 -27.67 -12.65
CA SER A 28 -13.61 -28.77 -13.29
C SER A 28 -13.48 -28.71 -14.81
N GLN A 29 -13.65 -27.53 -15.42
CA GLN A 29 -13.46 -27.36 -16.86
C GLN A 29 -12.00 -27.65 -17.27
N ALA A 30 -11.01 -27.15 -16.53
CA ALA A 30 -9.59 -27.41 -16.78
C ALA A 30 -9.25 -28.90 -16.70
N GLY A 31 -9.74 -29.60 -15.67
CA GLY A 31 -9.52 -31.04 -15.48
C GLY A 31 -10.26 -31.94 -16.45
N SER A 32 -11.31 -31.44 -17.12
CA SER A 32 -12.13 -32.24 -18.06
C SER A 32 -11.46 -32.52 -19.40
N GLY A 33 -10.41 -31.79 -19.77
CA GLY A 33 -9.81 -31.86 -21.11
C GLY A 33 -10.66 -31.25 -22.24
N ALA A 34 -11.93 -30.91 -21.98
CA ALA A 34 -12.82 -30.23 -22.91
C ALA A 34 -12.55 -28.72 -22.93
N GLN A 35 -11.42 -28.32 -23.53
CA GLN A 35 -11.13 -26.92 -23.80
C GLN A 35 -11.53 -26.60 -25.25
N PRO A 36 -12.37 -25.59 -25.50
CA PRO A 36 -12.76 -25.20 -26.86
C PRO A 36 -11.63 -24.49 -27.65
N TRP A 37 -10.40 -24.50 -27.14
CA TRP A 37 -9.28 -23.69 -27.64
C TRP A 37 -8.00 -24.52 -27.73
N ASP A 38 -7.06 -24.03 -28.53
CA ASP A 38 -5.71 -24.58 -28.64
C ASP A 38 -5.03 -24.71 -27.25
N PRO A 39 -4.31 -25.81 -26.97
CA PRO A 39 -3.61 -26.03 -25.71
C PRO A 39 -2.71 -24.87 -25.29
N GLU A 40 -2.09 -24.14 -26.24
CA GLU A 40 -1.18 -23.03 -25.96
C GLU A 40 -1.86 -21.80 -25.33
N LEU A 41 -3.17 -21.62 -25.59
CA LEU A 41 -3.95 -20.46 -25.12
C LEU A 41 -5.06 -20.83 -24.14
N SER A 42 -5.29 -22.12 -23.90
CA SER A 42 -6.32 -22.65 -23.01
C SER A 42 -6.24 -22.04 -21.59
N ASP A 43 -5.04 -21.84 -21.06
CA ASP A 43 -4.86 -21.24 -19.73
C ASP A 43 -5.29 -19.77 -19.68
N ASN A 44 -5.10 -19.00 -20.76
CA ASN A 44 -5.46 -17.58 -20.78
C ASN A 44 -6.97 -17.40 -20.61
N PHE A 45 -7.75 -18.34 -21.14
CA PHE A 45 -9.20 -18.37 -20.96
C PHE A 45 -9.60 -18.72 -19.53
N VAL A 46 -8.94 -19.71 -18.92
CA VAL A 46 -9.09 -20.08 -17.51
C VAL A 46 -8.82 -18.87 -16.61
N PHE A 47 -7.72 -18.15 -16.87
CA PHE A 47 -7.37 -16.94 -16.11
C PHE A 47 -8.38 -15.82 -16.31
N MET A 48 -8.84 -15.56 -17.54
CA MET A 48 -9.88 -14.56 -17.80
C MET A 48 -11.16 -14.87 -17.01
N LYS A 49 -11.60 -16.12 -16.99
CA LYS A 49 -12.75 -16.57 -16.20
C LYS A 49 -12.52 -16.45 -14.70
N ALA A 50 -11.28 -16.56 -14.22
CA ALA A 50 -10.95 -16.46 -12.81
C ALA A 50 -11.04 -15.03 -12.25
N ILE A 51 -10.92 -14.00 -13.10
CA ILE A 51 -10.85 -12.59 -12.68
C ILE A 51 -12.02 -12.17 -11.77
N PRO A 52 -13.30 -12.39 -12.12
CA PRO A 52 -14.42 -11.97 -11.25
C PRO A 52 -14.35 -12.60 -9.86
N PHE A 53 -13.90 -13.85 -9.78
CA PHE A 53 -13.79 -14.60 -8.52
C PHE A 53 -12.62 -14.10 -7.67
N LEU A 54 -11.48 -13.78 -8.29
CA LEU A 54 -10.35 -13.13 -7.61
C LEU A 54 -10.72 -11.76 -7.07
N LEU A 55 -11.45 -10.95 -7.84
CA LEU A 55 -11.94 -9.65 -7.40
C LEU A 55 -12.91 -9.79 -6.22
N ALA A 56 -13.87 -10.72 -6.31
CA ALA A 56 -14.82 -11.01 -5.24
C ALA A 56 -14.11 -11.45 -3.95
N LEU A 57 -13.13 -12.36 -4.06
CA LEU A 57 -12.30 -12.79 -2.94
C LEU A 57 -11.51 -11.61 -2.34
N GLY A 58 -10.94 -10.76 -3.18
CA GLY A 58 -10.21 -9.56 -2.75
C GLY A 58 -11.10 -8.62 -1.95
N VAL A 59 -12.31 -8.33 -2.45
CA VAL A 59 -13.32 -7.51 -1.73
C VAL A 59 -13.66 -8.14 -0.37
N THR A 60 -13.91 -9.44 -0.31
CA THR A 60 -14.15 -10.16 0.94
C THR A 60 -13.01 -9.98 1.93
N LEU A 61 -11.76 -10.17 1.49
CA LEU A 61 -10.58 -10.03 2.35
C LEU A 61 -10.41 -8.58 2.83
N GLY A 62 -10.68 -7.59 1.98
CA GLY A 62 -10.70 -6.17 2.36
C GLY A 62 -11.76 -5.86 3.44
N LEU A 63 -12.96 -6.45 3.31
CA LEU A 63 -14.03 -6.35 4.30
C LEU A 63 -13.62 -6.98 5.64
N VAL A 64 -12.95 -8.13 5.64
CA VAL A 64 -12.48 -8.76 6.89
C VAL A 64 -11.41 -7.91 7.56
N ARG A 65 -10.43 -7.42 6.79
CA ARG A 65 -9.29 -6.61 7.30
C ARG A 65 -9.73 -5.32 7.98
N HIS A 66 -10.78 -4.65 7.49
CA HIS A 66 -11.29 -3.41 8.10
C HIS A 66 -11.58 -3.56 9.59
N ARG A 67 -12.08 -4.72 10.05
CA ARG A 67 -12.36 -4.94 11.48
C ARG A 67 -11.10 -5.03 12.33
N ALA A 68 -10.03 -5.61 11.79
CA ALA A 68 -8.78 -5.80 12.51
C ALA A 68 -7.96 -4.51 12.66
N ALA A 69 -8.22 -3.49 11.84
CA ALA A 69 -7.36 -2.32 11.70
C ALA A 69 -7.62 -1.16 12.68
N ARG A 70 -8.67 -1.21 13.51
CA ARG A 70 -9.04 -0.11 14.45
C ARG A 70 -8.01 0.19 15.56
N ARG A 71 -6.82 -0.41 15.54
CA ARG A 71 -5.78 -0.26 16.60
C ARG A 71 -4.35 -0.23 16.04
N SER A 72 -4.10 0.51 14.96
CA SER A 72 -2.79 0.49 14.27
C SER A 72 -1.71 1.37 14.89
N GLU A 73 -2.05 2.42 15.62
CA GLU A 73 -1.05 3.30 16.26
C GLU A 73 -0.85 2.87 17.70
N ARG A 74 0.32 2.31 17.98
CA ARG A 74 0.74 1.83 19.29
C ARG A 74 2.20 2.20 19.50
N ARG A 75 2.53 2.55 20.74
CA ARG A 75 3.90 2.59 21.24
C ARG A 75 4.21 1.24 21.86
N ALA A 76 5.33 0.63 21.49
CA ALA A 76 5.86 -0.53 22.19
C ALA A 76 6.51 -0.07 23.52
N SER A 77 6.78 -1.03 24.41
CA SER A 77 7.39 -0.78 25.72
C SER A 77 8.81 -0.21 25.65
N ASP A 78 9.49 -0.41 24.51
CA ASP A 78 10.83 0.09 24.19
C ASP A 78 10.80 1.48 23.52
N GLY A 79 9.63 2.11 23.40
CA GLY A 79 9.46 3.41 22.75
C GLY A 79 9.24 3.33 21.23
N ALA A 80 9.34 2.16 20.59
CA ALA A 80 9.11 2.04 19.16
C ALA A 80 7.66 2.40 18.78
N ILE A 81 7.48 3.06 17.64
CA ILE A 81 6.19 3.57 17.16
C ILE A 81 5.76 2.74 15.94
N ARG A 82 4.57 2.16 16.02
CA ARG A 82 4.01 1.39 14.90
C ARG A 82 3.55 2.33 13.78
N ARG A 83 4.18 2.23 12.60
CA ARG A 83 3.80 3.02 11.41
C ARG A 83 2.72 2.32 10.58
N PHE A 84 2.90 1.03 10.35
CA PHE A 84 2.04 0.22 9.50
C PHE A 84 1.29 -0.83 10.33
N SER A 85 0.06 -1.19 9.92
CA SER A 85 -0.56 -2.38 10.50
C SER A 85 0.11 -3.65 9.93
N PRO A 86 0.16 -4.77 10.66
CA PRO A 86 0.63 -6.05 10.11
C PRO A 86 -0.10 -6.43 8.81
N GLY A 87 -1.41 -6.15 8.76
CA GLY A 87 -2.22 -6.35 7.56
C GLY A 87 -1.83 -5.43 6.41
N THR A 88 -1.31 -4.23 6.65
CA THR A 88 -0.79 -3.35 5.60
C THR A 88 0.49 -3.94 5.02
N VAL A 89 1.42 -4.36 5.89
CA VAL A 89 2.70 -4.97 5.49
C VAL A 89 2.48 -6.27 4.71
N ALA A 90 1.64 -7.18 5.22
CA ALA A 90 1.38 -8.46 4.55
C ALA A 90 0.86 -8.25 3.12
N TRP A 91 -0.09 -7.34 2.94
CA TRP A 91 -0.67 -7.08 1.62
C TRP A 91 0.23 -6.27 0.69
N HIS A 92 1.14 -5.45 1.24
CA HIS A 92 2.22 -4.87 0.47
C HIS A 92 3.11 -5.97 -0.14
N TRP A 93 3.52 -6.96 0.66
CA TRP A 93 4.33 -8.07 0.13
C TRP A 93 3.57 -8.97 -0.84
N ILE A 94 2.28 -9.20 -0.64
CA ILE A 94 1.44 -9.94 -1.60
C ILE A 94 1.44 -9.22 -2.96
N ILE A 95 1.19 -7.91 -3.00
CA ILE A 95 1.23 -7.19 -4.29
C ILE A 95 2.64 -7.15 -4.88
N THR A 96 3.69 -7.04 -4.06
CA THR A 96 5.08 -7.15 -4.52
C THR A 96 5.37 -8.49 -5.19
N ILE A 97 4.91 -9.62 -4.61
CA ILE A 97 5.04 -10.95 -5.24
C ILE A 97 4.33 -10.95 -6.59
N GLY A 98 3.12 -10.40 -6.66
CA GLY A 98 2.40 -10.24 -7.93
C GLY A 98 3.20 -9.47 -8.98
N PHE A 99 3.85 -8.36 -8.60
CA PHE A 99 4.75 -7.61 -9.47
C PHE A 99 6.00 -8.40 -9.88
N LEU A 100 6.63 -9.14 -8.97
CA LEU A 100 7.80 -9.97 -9.28
C LEU A 100 7.48 -11.08 -10.29
N LEU A 101 6.23 -11.53 -10.36
CA LEU A 101 5.78 -12.50 -11.36
C LEU A 101 5.36 -11.83 -12.68
N ALA A 102 4.52 -10.80 -12.61
CA ALA A 102 3.92 -10.19 -13.80
C ALA A 102 4.84 -9.23 -14.55
N LEU A 103 5.67 -8.46 -13.82
CA LEU A 103 6.47 -7.40 -14.43
C LEU A 103 7.62 -7.97 -15.30
N PRO A 104 8.46 -8.91 -14.82
CA PRO A 104 9.54 -9.47 -15.64
C PRO A 104 9.00 -10.23 -16.86
N THR A 105 7.91 -10.98 -16.69
CA THR A 105 7.27 -11.72 -17.78
C THR A 105 6.63 -10.79 -18.82
N GLY A 106 6.02 -9.69 -18.38
CA GLY A 106 5.50 -8.66 -19.29
C GLY A 106 6.62 -7.93 -20.05
N VAL A 107 7.72 -7.58 -19.36
CA VAL A 107 8.90 -6.98 -19.99
C VAL A 107 9.49 -7.93 -21.03
N TRP A 108 9.59 -9.22 -20.72
CA TRP A 108 10.07 -10.22 -21.67
C TRP A 108 9.15 -10.35 -22.89
N GLN A 109 7.83 -10.44 -22.70
CA GLN A 109 6.88 -10.50 -23.83
C GLN A 109 7.00 -9.28 -24.75
N TYR A 110 7.27 -8.10 -24.18
CA TYR A 110 7.47 -6.87 -24.95
C TYR A 110 8.84 -6.85 -25.67
N LEU A 111 9.92 -7.09 -24.94
CA LEU A 111 11.28 -7.03 -25.48
C LEU A 111 11.57 -8.18 -26.45
N GLY A 112 11.10 -9.40 -26.17
CA GLY A 112 11.26 -10.55 -27.06
C GLY A 112 10.59 -10.30 -28.42
N GLY A 113 9.43 -9.64 -28.44
CA GLY A 113 8.76 -9.25 -29.69
C GLY A 113 9.45 -8.11 -30.45
N ILE A 114 10.11 -7.18 -29.75
CA ILE A 114 10.83 -6.07 -30.39
C ILE A 114 12.22 -6.46 -30.87
N LEU A 115 12.94 -7.22 -30.04
CA LEU A 115 14.33 -7.60 -30.29
C LEU A 115 14.43 -8.87 -31.13
N ASP A 116 13.29 -9.49 -31.47
CA ASP A 116 13.21 -10.77 -32.17
C ASP A 116 14.05 -11.87 -31.49
N VAL A 117 14.00 -11.88 -30.15
CA VAL A 117 14.76 -12.83 -29.31
C VAL A 117 13.82 -13.88 -28.75
N SER A 118 14.07 -15.13 -29.10
CA SER A 118 13.39 -16.29 -28.52
C SER A 118 14.04 -16.71 -27.20
N ALA A 119 13.23 -16.84 -26.14
CA ALA A 119 13.70 -17.44 -24.90
C ALA A 119 13.92 -18.94 -25.08
N PRO A 120 14.82 -19.58 -24.29
CA PRO A 120 14.91 -21.03 -24.23
C PRO A 120 13.74 -21.68 -23.47
N VAL A 121 12.63 -20.95 -23.28
CA VAL A 121 11.43 -21.40 -22.56
C VAL A 121 10.20 -21.09 -23.42
N PRO A 122 9.22 -22.00 -23.49
CA PRO A 122 8.01 -21.78 -24.28
C PRO A 122 7.24 -20.51 -23.91
N LEU A 123 6.70 -19.81 -24.91
CA LEU A 123 5.97 -18.56 -24.73
C LEU A 123 4.75 -18.70 -23.80
N TYR A 124 4.06 -19.85 -23.82
CA TYR A 124 2.92 -20.10 -22.95
C TYR A 124 3.28 -20.02 -21.45
N LEU A 125 4.52 -20.35 -21.05
CA LEU A 125 4.96 -20.24 -19.66
C LEU A 125 5.04 -18.78 -19.22
N PHE A 126 5.53 -17.88 -20.09
CA PHE A 126 5.53 -16.45 -19.80
C PHE A 126 4.11 -15.93 -19.60
N TYR A 127 3.17 -16.34 -20.45
CA TYR A 127 1.76 -15.96 -20.26
C TYR A 127 1.19 -16.50 -18.95
N ARG A 128 1.39 -17.79 -18.62
CA ARG A 128 0.92 -18.39 -17.37
C ARG A 128 1.42 -17.63 -16.15
N VAL A 129 2.73 -17.42 -16.05
CA VAL A 129 3.34 -16.71 -14.90
C VAL A 129 2.87 -15.25 -14.85
N HIS A 130 2.73 -14.59 -16.01
CA HIS A 130 2.19 -13.25 -16.08
C HIS A 130 0.76 -13.17 -15.53
N TYR A 131 -0.13 -14.07 -15.95
CA TYR A 131 -1.51 -14.12 -15.48
C TYR A 131 -1.62 -14.50 -13.99
N MET A 132 -0.75 -15.40 -13.48
CA MET A 132 -0.67 -15.68 -12.05
C MET A 132 -0.30 -14.41 -11.27
N GLY A 133 0.75 -13.69 -11.70
CA GLY A 133 1.15 -12.43 -11.10
C GLY A 133 0.05 -11.37 -11.15
N ALA A 134 -0.59 -11.21 -12.32
CA ALA A 134 -1.71 -10.28 -12.50
C ALA A 134 -2.90 -10.64 -11.60
N GLY A 135 -3.22 -11.92 -11.44
CA GLY A 135 -4.26 -12.40 -10.53
C GLY A 135 -3.98 -12.04 -9.07
N VAL A 136 -2.73 -12.21 -8.62
CA VAL A 136 -2.28 -11.80 -7.28
C VAL A 136 -2.39 -10.29 -7.10
N ILE A 137 -2.00 -9.49 -8.11
CA ILE A 137 -2.15 -8.02 -8.10
C ILE A 137 -3.62 -7.63 -7.99
N LEU A 138 -4.51 -8.21 -8.81
CA LEU A 138 -5.94 -7.91 -8.80
C LEU A 138 -6.58 -8.23 -7.44
N LEU A 139 -6.24 -9.37 -6.86
CA LEU A 139 -6.67 -9.77 -5.52
C LEU A 139 -6.23 -8.74 -4.47
N ALA A 140 -4.95 -8.36 -4.49
CA ALA A 140 -4.39 -7.39 -3.56
C ALA A 140 -4.98 -5.98 -3.73
N LEU A 141 -5.19 -5.55 -4.97
CA LEU A 141 -5.77 -4.26 -5.29
C LEU A 141 -7.23 -4.18 -4.84
N ALA A 142 -8.05 -5.21 -5.13
CA ALA A 142 -9.44 -5.26 -4.68
C ALA A 142 -9.54 -5.26 -3.14
N SER A 143 -8.67 -6.01 -2.47
CA SER A 143 -8.56 -6.02 -1.00
C SER A 143 -8.13 -4.67 -0.44
N PHE A 144 -7.13 -4.03 -1.04
CA PHE A 144 -6.64 -2.71 -0.63
C PHE A 144 -7.68 -1.62 -0.83
N VAL A 145 -8.28 -1.52 -2.01
CA VAL A 145 -9.29 -0.49 -2.32
C VAL A 145 -10.49 -0.62 -1.40
N THR A 146 -10.99 -1.84 -1.17
CA THR A 146 -12.10 -2.10 -0.26
C THR A 146 -11.74 -1.69 1.18
N TYR A 147 -10.58 -2.14 1.67
CA TYR A 147 -10.07 -1.78 3.00
C TYR A 147 -9.90 -0.26 3.16
N TRP A 148 -9.28 0.39 2.18
CA TRP A 148 -8.94 1.81 2.20
C TRP A 148 -10.21 2.68 2.17
N TRP A 149 -11.16 2.33 1.31
CA TRP A 149 -12.46 2.99 1.21
C TRP A 149 -13.24 2.92 2.53
N LEU A 150 -13.35 1.72 3.13
CA LEU A 150 -14.13 1.50 4.35
C LEU A 150 -13.52 2.15 5.60
N ASN A 151 -12.19 2.27 5.66
CA ASN A 151 -11.54 2.96 6.77
C ASN A 151 -11.60 4.49 6.64
N GLY A 152 -11.98 5.02 5.46
CA GLY A 152 -11.91 6.46 5.20
C GLY A 152 -10.49 7.01 5.40
N GLU A 153 -9.46 6.17 5.23
CA GLU A 153 -8.07 6.53 5.47
C GLU A 153 -7.62 7.53 4.40
N ARG A 154 -7.29 8.76 4.80
CA ARG A 154 -6.88 9.83 3.86
C ARG A 154 -5.44 10.28 4.09
N SER A 155 -4.68 9.63 4.98
CA SER A 155 -3.33 10.06 5.34
C SER A 155 -2.32 10.08 4.19
N LEU A 156 -2.50 9.23 3.17
CA LEU A 156 -1.68 9.22 1.94
C LEU A 156 -2.10 10.27 0.91
N LEU A 157 -3.24 10.92 1.07
CA LEU A 157 -3.71 11.97 0.18
C LEU A 157 -3.27 13.34 0.71
N VAL A 158 -3.12 14.28 -0.22
CA VAL A 158 -3.01 15.70 0.10
C VAL A 158 -4.38 16.17 0.64
N PRO A 159 -4.45 16.72 1.87
CA PRO A 159 -5.69 17.28 2.39
C PRO A 159 -6.20 18.43 1.51
N ARG A 160 -7.52 18.57 1.43
CA ARG A 160 -8.17 19.65 0.65
C ARG A 160 -7.63 21.02 1.11
N GLY A 161 -7.31 21.88 0.14
CA GLY A 161 -6.76 23.22 0.40
C GLY A 161 -5.27 23.25 0.78
N GLN A 162 -4.60 22.11 0.97
CA GLN A 162 -3.21 22.07 1.43
C GLN A 162 -2.18 21.79 0.32
N TRP A 163 -2.56 21.89 -0.96
CA TRP A 163 -1.67 21.63 -2.09
C TRP A 163 -0.43 22.53 -2.11
N ARG A 164 -0.58 23.84 -1.86
CA ARG A 164 0.57 24.76 -1.77
C ARG A 164 1.58 24.32 -0.72
N ARG A 165 1.12 23.98 0.50
CA ARG A 165 1.97 23.45 1.57
C ARG A 165 2.68 22.17 1.16
N HIS A 166 1.98 21.24 0.51
CA HIS A 166 2.55 19.95 0.14
C HIS A 166 3.53 20.06 -1.02
N LEU A 167 3.28 20.95 -1.98
CA LEU A 167 4.22 21.27 -3.04
C LEU A 167 5.45 22.00 -2.51
N ALA A 168 5.29 22.86 -1.49
CA ALA A 168 6.42 23.47 -0.80
C ALA A 168 7.28 22.44 -0.07
N GLY A 169 6.66 21.57 0.73
CA GLY A 169 7.35 20.47 1.38
C GLY A 169 8.04 19.53 0.38
N LEU A 170 7.39 19.22 -0.75
CA LEU A 170 7.99 18.43 -1.83
C LEU A 170 9.24 19.10 -2.40
N ALA A 171 9.21 20.41 -2.63
CA ALA A 171 10.37 21.13 -3.15
C ALA A 171 11.59 21.05 -2.22
N HIS A 172 11.38 21.02 -0.89
CA HIS A 172 12.44 20.79 0.08
C HIS A 172 12.93 19.34 0.15
N GLU A 173 12.05 18.36 -0.10
CA GLU A 173 12.40 16.93 -0.06
C GLU A 173 13.09 16.42 -1.34
N LEU A 174 12.90 17.11 -2.48
CA LEU A 174 13.51 16.75 -3.75
C LEU A 174 15.01 17.12 -3.80
N PRO A 175 15.82 16.38 -4.59
CA PRO A 175 17.19 16.81 -4.89
C PRO A 175 17.22 18.24 -5.42
N ARG A 176 18.24 19.04 -5.07
CA ARG A 176 18.34 20.47 -5.46
C ARG A 176 18.09 20.74 -6.95
N ARG A 177 18.55 19.83 -7.83
CA ARG A 177 18.36 19.91 -9.29
C ARG A 177 16.89 19.88 -9.73
N LEU A 178 16.02 19.26 -8.93
CA LEU A 178 14.57 19.16 -9.19
C LEU A 178 13.77 20.12 -8.28
N GLY A 179 14.19 20.27 -7.03
CA GLY A 179 13.53 21.13 -6.04
C GLY A 179 13.64 22.62 -6.35
N ALA A 180 14.82 23.11 -6.76
CA ALA A 180 15.01 24.55 -7.01
C ALA A 180 14.17 25.09 -8.19
N PRO A 181 14.08 24.40 -9.34
CA PRO A 181 13.17 24.80 -10.41
C PRO A 181 11.70 24.80 -9.97
N LEU A 182 11.27 23.79 -9.20
CA LEU A 182 9.92 23.71 -8.66
C LEU A 182 9.63 24.86 -7.71
N ALA A 183 10.54 25.13 -6.77
CA ALA A 183 10.45 26.22 -5.82
C ALA A 183 10.36 27.58 -6.52
N LYS A 184 11.23 27.82 -7.51
CA LYS A 184 11.20 29.04 -8.33
C LYS A 184 9.85 29.25 -9.02
N ARG A 185 9.29 28.20 -9.64
CA ARG A 185 7.99 28.27 -10.33
C ARG A 185 6.82 28.54 -9.37
N LEU A 186 6.93 28.10 -8.12
CA LEU A 186 5.88 28.25 -7.11
C LEU A 186 6.08 29.45 -6.18
N GLY A 187 7.16 30.22 -6.35
CA GLY A 187 7.51 31.33 -5.47
C GLY A 187 7.86 30.88 -4.05
N ILE A 188 8.47 29.71 -3.89
CA ILE A 188 8.87 29.17 -2.58
C ILE A 188 10.33 29.55 -2.32
N ASP A 189 10.57 30.13 -1.14
CA ASP A 189 11.92 30.38 -0.63
C ASP A 189 12.44 29.13 0.10
N LEU A 190 13.41 28.44 -0.52
CA LEU A 190 14.02 27.23 0.05
C LEU A 190 14.95 27.50 1.24
N THR A 191 15.23 28.76 1.57
CA THR A 191 15.99 29.13 2.78
C THR A 191 15.13 29.13 4.03
N GLN A 192 13.80 29.20 3.88
CA GLN A 192 12.87 29.14 4.98
C GLN A 192 12.78 27.72 5.55
N THR A 193 12.34 27.64 6.82
CA THR A 193 12.13 26.36 7.48
C THR A 193 11.09 25.53 6.70
N PRO A 194 11.41 24.27 6.35
CA PRO A 194 10.48 23.44 5.59
C PRO A 194 9.21 23.16 6.41
N PRO A 195 8.04 23.01 5.76
CA PRO A 195 6.83 22.59 6.45
C PRO A 195 7.06 21.25 7.16
N GLU A 196 6.55 21.12 8.38
CA GLU A 196 6.75 19.88 9.13
C GLU A 196 6.04 18.69 8.48
N THR A 197 6.77 17.57 8.46
CA THR A 197 6.33 16.31 7.87
C THR A 197 5.40 15.53 8.80
N GLY A 198 4.26 15.09 8.26
CA GLY A 198 3.31 14.22 8.94
C GLY A 198 3.72 12.75 8.88
N LYS A 199 2.74 11.83 9.01
CA LYS A 199 2.99 10.38 9.01
C LYS A 199 3.65 9.88 7.73
N PHE A 200 3.29 10.50 6.62
CA PHE A 200 3.87 10.30 5.30
C PHE A 200 4.54 11.60 4.84
N THR A 201 5.64 11.47 4.12
CA THR A 201 6.40 12.58 3.53
C THR A 201 5.61 13.32 2.46
N PHE A 202 6.08 14.50 2.08
CA PHE A 202 5.45 15.23 0.98
C PHE A 202 5.63 14.49 -0.35
N TYR A 203 6.79 13.87 -0.55
CA TYR A 203 7.07 12.97 -1.66
C TYR A 203 6.11 11.78 -1.72
N GLU A 204 5.86 11.13 -0.58
CA GLU A 204 4.92 9.99 -0.51
C GLU A 204 3.52 10.38 -0.97
N LYS A 205 3.04 11.58 -0.59
CA LYS A 205 1.68 12.04 -0.88
C LYS A 205 1.49 12.66 -2.26
N VAL A 206 2.50 13.39 -2.75
CA VAL A 206 2.39 14.17 -4.00
C VAL A 206 2.91 13.37 -5.20
N VAL A 207 3.91 12.52 -5.01
CA VAL A 207 4.58 11.78 -6.10
C VAL A 207 4.28 10.29 -6.02
N GLU A 208 4.72 9.61 -4.96
CA GLU A 208 4.64 8.15 -4.87
C GLU A 208 3.20 7.65 -5.02
N PHE A 209 2.31 8.04 -4.11
CA PHE A 209 0.97 7.48 -4.04
C PHE A 209 0.13 7.79 -5.29
N PRO A 210 0.07 9.04 -5.80
CA PRO A 210 -0.66 9.34 -7.03
C PRO A 210 -0.08 8.61 -8.26
N TRP A 211 1.24 8.57 -8.41
CA TRP A 211 1.86 7.91 -9.57
C TRP A 211 1.60 6.41 -9.57
N TRP A 212 1.80 5.74 -8.43
CA TRP A 212 1.44 4.33 -8.27
C TRP A 212 -0.04 4.10 -8.60
N SER A 213 -0.94 4.94 -8.09
CA SER A 213 -2.38 4.81 -8.31
C SER A 213 -2.74 4.91 -9.79
N VAL A 214 -2.19 5.90 -10.51
CA VAL A 214 -2.43 6.10 -11.94
C VAL A 214 -1.84 4.95 -12.76
N ALA A 215 -0.58 4.57 -12.51
CA ALA A 215 0.09 3.54 -13.29
C ALA A 215 -0.55 2.15 -13.07
N ILE A 216 -0.89 1.80 -11.83
CA ILE A 216 -1.60 0.55 -11.49
C ILE A 216 -3.01 0.56 -12.08
N GLY A 217 -3.73 1.69 -11.98
CA GLY A 217 -5.05 1.84 -12.57
C GLY A 217 -5.02 1.63 -14.08
N LEU A 218 -4.09 2.29 -14.77
CA LEU A 218 -3.91 2.18 -16.22
C LEU A 218 -3.56 0.76 -16.65
N ILE A 219 -2.57 0.11 -16.01
CA ILE A 219 -2.17 -1.26 -16.39
C ILE A 219 -3.28 -2.27 -16.10
N THR A 220 -4.04 -2.06 -15.03
CA THR A 220 -5.16 -2.94 -14.65
C THR A 220 -6.29 -2.83 -15.66
N VAL A 221 -6.76 -1.61 -15.96
CA VAL A 221 -7.87 -1.40 -16.93
C VAL A 221 -7.48 -1.94 -18.31
N THR A 222 -6.29 -1.59 -18.80
CA THR A 222 -5.81 -2.05 -20.11
C THR A 222 -5.57 -3.56 -20.13
N GLY A 223 -5.09 -4.15 -19.03
CA GLY A 223 -4.88 -5.59 -18.89
C GLY A 223 -6.19 -6.36 -18.90
N LEU A 224 -7.22 -5.84 -18.23
CA LEU A 224 -8.58 -6.40 -18.27
C LEU A 224 -9.15 -6.37 -19.69
N VAL A 225 -9.01 -5.26 -20.41
CA VAL A 225 -9.44 -5.17 -21.83
C VAL A 225 -8.72 -6.20 -22.70
N LYS A 226 -7.41 -6.37 -22.52
CA LYS A 226 -6.64 -7.40 -23.23
C LYS A 226 -7.10 -8.82 -22.88
N ALA A 227 -7.42 -9.09 -21.61
CA ALA A 227 -7.90 -10.40 -21.18
C ALA A 227 -9.33 -10.68 -21.70
N MET A 228 -10.18 -9.67 -21.81
CA MET A 228 -11.55 -9.83 -22.32
C MET A 228 -11.62 -10.44 -23.72
N ARG A 229 -10.59 -10.28 -24.56
CA ARG A 229 -10.54 -10.85 -25.92
C ARG A 229 -10.69 -12.37 -25.96
N TYR A 230 -10.40 -13.06 -24.85
CA TYR A 230 -10.56 -14.51 -24.77
C TYR A 230 -12.00 -14.95 -24.50
N ALA A 231 -12.86 -14.04 -24.04
CA ALA A 231 -14.27 -14.33 -23.78
C ALA A 231 -15.22 -13.55 -24.70
N TYR A 232 -14.77 -12.45 -25.28
CA TYR A 232 -15.59 -11.52 -26.05
C TYR A 232 -14.85 -11.00 -27.28
N PRO A 233 -15.56 -10.69 -28.38
CA PRO A 233 -14.96 -10.08 -29.57
C PRO A 233 -14.63 -8.61 -29.32
N VAL A 234 -13.43 -8.33 -28.79
CA VAL A 234 -12.94 -6.96 -28.57
C VAL A 234 -12.54 -6.34 -29.92
N PRO A 235 -13.04 -5.15 -30.29
CA PRO A 235 -12.69 -4.52 -31.56
C PRO A 235 -11.18 -4.28 -31.70
N GLY A 236 -10.64 -4.50 -32.90
CA GLY A 236 -9.20 -4.35 -33.20
C GLY A 236 -8.59 -3.02 -32.72
N PRO A 237 -9.19 -1.85 -33.02
CA PRO A 237 -8.69 -0.56 -32.53
C PRO A 237 -8.65 -0.45 -31.00
N VAL A 238 -9.65 -1.02 -30.31
CA VAL A 238 -9.69 -1.03 -28.84
C VAL A 238 -8.56 -1.88 -28.28
N LEU A 239 -8.34 -3.07 -28.86
CA LEU A 239 -7.27 -3.96 -28.45
C LEU A 239 -5.88 -3.38 -28.73
N TYR A 240 -5.72 -2.67 -29.85
CA TYR A 240 -4.50 -1.94 -30.20
C TYR A 240 -4.16 -0.90 -29.12
N TRP A 241 -5.08 0.03 -28.84
CA TRP A 241 -4.85 1.08 -27.83
C TRP A 241 -4.67 0.50 -26.43
N ALA A 242 -5.45 -0.51 -26.05
CA ALA A 242 -5.27 -1.20 -24.78
C ALA A 242 -3.86 -1.82 -24.69
N SER A 243 -3.37 -2.44 -25.76
CA SER A 243 -2.03 -3.04 -25.78
C SER A 243 -0.93 -1.99 -25.68
N THR A 244 -1.02 -0.91 -26.45
CA THR A 244 -0.07 0.21 -26.42
C THR A 244 -0.02 0.86 -25.04
N LEU A 245 -1.18 1.18 -24.47
CA LEU A 245 -1.26 1.81 -23.15
C LEU A 245 -0.83 0.85 -22.01
N HIS A 246 -1.07 -0.45 -22.15
CA HIS A 246 -0.61 -1.44 -21.19
C HIS A 246 0.92 -1.51 -21.14
N VAL A 247 1.57 -1.51 -22.29
CA VAL A 247 3.04 -1.46 -22.41
C VAL A 247 3.57 -0.14 -21.84
N ALA A 248 2.96 1.00 -22.19
CA ALA A 248 3.35 2.29 -21.63
C ALA A 248 3.23 2.29 -20.10
N ALA A 249 2.14 1.75 -19.55
CA ALA A 249 1.96 1.61 -18.10
C ALA A 249 3.00 0.69 -17.46
N MET A 250 3.38 -0.41 -18.13
CA MET A 250 4.46 -1.29 -17.69
C MET A 250 5.78 -0.54 -17.58
N VAL A 251 6.15 0.26 -18.59
CA VAL A 251 7.36 1.09 -18.55
C VAL A 251 7.29 2.09 -17.39
N LEU A 252 6.16 2.77 -17.20
CA LEU A 252 5.96 3.67 -16.05
C LEU A 252 6.10 2.94 -14.71
N LEU A 253 5.65 1.69 -14.61
CA LEU A 253 5.78 0.87 -13.40
C LEU A 253 7.23 0.43 -13.17
N VAL A 254 7.98 0.06 -14.20
CA VAL A 254 9.42 -0.22 -14.08
C VAL A 254 10.14 1.01 -13.53
N LEU A 255 9.94 2.17 -14.14
CA LEU A 255 10.52 3.43 -13.66
C LEU A 255 10.09 3.74 -12.22
N LYS A 256 8.81 3.49 -11.88
CA LYS A 256 8.29 3.71 -10.53
C LYS A 256 8.88 2.76 -9.50
N VAL A 257 9.11 1.49 -9.84
CA VAL A 257 9.80 0.52 -8.97
C VAL A 257 11.22 1.01 -8.69
N LEU A 258 11.97 1.43 -9.72
CA LEU A 258 13.32 1.96 -9.54
C LEU A 258 13.33 3.19 -8.62
N ASP A 259 12.43 4.14 -8.84
CA ASP A 259 12.29 5.31 -7.98
C ASP A 259 11.86 4.95 -6.55
N HIS A 260 10.96 3.98 -6.40
CA HIS A 260 10.52 3.50 -5.08
C HIS A 260 11.68 2.85 -4.31
N LEU A 261 12.50 2.04 -4.98
CA LEU A 261 13.71 1.46 -4.40
C LEU A 261 14.72 2.53 -4.02
N ARG A 262 15.00 3.51 -4.90
CA ARG A 262 15.84 4.67 -4.59
C ARG A 262 15.35 5.38 -3.32
N TYR A 263 14.07 5.73 -3.28
CA TYR A 263 13.46 6.46 -2.16
C TYR A 263 13.54 5.68 -0.83
N THR A 264 13.24 4.38 -0.86
CA THR A 264 13.16 3.54 0.34
C THR A 264 14.53 3.09 0.84
N LEU A 265 15.48 2.76 -0.04
CA LEU A 265 16.83 2.32 0.35
C LEU A 265 17.64 3.46 0.98
N GLU A 266 17.48 4.70 0.52
CA GLU A 266 18.00 5.91 1.19
C GLU A 266 17.42 6.11 2.60
N ARG A 267 16.29 5.46 2.90
CA ARG A 267 15.53 5.58 4.14
C ARG A 267 15.33 4.20 4.76
N TRP A 268 16.43 3.47 4.99
CA TRP A 268 16.43 2.11 5.52
C TRP A 268 15.43 1.83 6.67
N PRO A 269 15.21 2.74 7.65
CA PRO A 269 14.16 2.53 8.67
C PRO A 269 12.75 2.31 8.11
N LEU A 270 12.42 2.85 6.93
CA LEU A 270 11.15 2.59 6.25
C LEU A 270 11.08 1.16 5.69
N VAL A 271 12.20 0.63 5.17
CA VAL A 271 12.30 -0.76 4.73
C VAL A 271 12.12 -1.69 5.91
N THR A 272 12.81 -1.42 7.03
CA THR A 272 12.64 -2.23 8.24
C THR A 272 11.21 -2.17 8.77
N ALA A 273 10.57 -1.00 8.75
CA ALA A 273 9.15 -0.87 9.11
C ALA A 273 8.21 -1.63 8.16
N MET A 274 8.58 -1.81 6.88
CA MET A 274 7.82 -2.62 5.93
C MET A 274 8.03 -4.13 6.12
N VAL A 275 8.82 -4.54 7.11
CA VAL A 275 8.95 -5.94 7.54
C VAL A 275 8.44 -6.10 8.97
N SER A 276 8.83 -5.18 9.87
CA SER A 276 8.56 -5.28 11.30
C SER A 276 7.28 -4.58 11.75
N THR A 277 6.74 -3.64 10.96
CA THR A 277 5.69 -2.66 11.29
C THR A 277 6.12 -1.44 12.12
N TRP A 278 7.34 -1.44 12.67
CA TRP A 278 7.78 -0.50 13.69
C TRP A 278 8.88 0.46 13.21
N LEU A 279 8.87 1.67 13.77
CA LEU A 279 9.95 2.66 13.63
C LEU A 279 10.51 3.04 15.00
N GLY A 280 11.81 3.30 15.06
CA GLY A 280 12.44 3.87 16.25
C GLY A 280 11.94 5.29 16.51
N GLU A 281 11.71 5.62 17.78
CA GLU A 281 11.19 6.92 18.21
C GLU A 281 12.03 8.10 17.71
N GLY A 282 13.36 8.02 17.85
CA GLY A 282 14.26 9.09 17.42
C GLY A 282 14.16 9.39 15.92
N TYR A 283 13.94 8.36 15.10
CA TYR A 283 13.69 8.52 13.67
C TYR A 283 12.37 9.25 13.41
N VAL A 284 11.30 8.87 14.12
CA VAL A 284 9.98 9.53 13.99
C VAL A 284 10.05 10.99 14.42
N ARG A 285 10.73 11.29 15.54
CA ARG A 285 10.92 12.66 16.01
C ARG A 285 11.69 13.53 15.02
N LEU A 286 12.73 12.97 14.38
CA LEU A 286 13.57 13.69 13.42
C LEU A 286 12.90 13.87 12.05
N ARG A 287 12.25 12.83 11.51
CA ARG A 287 11.77 12.79 10.11
C ARG A 287 10.27 13.00 9.97
N HIS A 288 9.50 12.84 11.05
CA HIS A 288 8.04 12.94 11.06
C HIS A 288 7.53 13.76 12.28
N PRO A 289 8.05 14.97 12.53
CA PRO A 289 7.80 15.72 13.77
C PRO A 289 6.32 16.04 13.99
N ALA A 290 5.56 16.36 12.93
CA ALA A 290 4.13 16.63 13.07
C ALA A 290 3.35 15.37 13.47
N TRP A 291 3.75 14.19 12.97
CA TRP A 291 3.15 12.92 13.38
C TRP A 291 3.52 12.54 14.81
N TYR A 292 4.78 12.75 15.19
CA TYR A 292 5.24 12.49 16.55
C TYR A 292 4.37 13.22 17.59
N ARG A 293 4.10 14.51 17.38
CA ARG A 293 3.22 15.29 18.28
C ARG A 293 1.78 14.81 18.32
N THR A 294 1.25 14.25 17.22
CA THR A 294 -0.10 13.65 17.24
C THR A 294 -0.17 12.39 18.09
N ILE A 295 0.94 11.66 18.21
CA ILE A 295 1.04 10.48 19.07
C ILE A 295 1.26 10.89 20.53
N GLU A 296 1.96 12.00 20.80
CA GLU A 296 2.17 12.55 22.15
C GLU A 296 0.98 13.35 22.72
N GLY A 297 0.04 13.79 21.88
CA GLY A 297 -1.17 14.55 22.27
C GLY A 297 -2.09 13.81 23.27
N PRO A 298 -3.16 14.46 23.78
CA PRO A 298 -3.76 14.30 25.13
C PRO A 298 -4.32 12.93 25.54
N ALA A 299 -4.10 11.86 24.79
CA ALA A 299 -4.25 10.49 25.29
C ALA A 299 -3.22 10.14 26.40
N MET A 300 -2.25 11.00 26.69
CA MET A 300 -1.19 10.69 27.65
C MET A 300 -0.51 11.92 28.27
N ARG A 301 -1.27 12.80 28.94
CA ARG A 301 -0.69 13.39 30.16
C ARG A 301 -0.51 12.21 31.12
N PRO A 302 0.67 11.97 31.71
CA PRO A 302 0.72 11.11 32.88
C PRO A 302 -0.32 11.70 33.84
N GLY A 303 -1.28 10.89 34.28
CA GLY A 303 -2.14 11.29 35.39
C GLY A 303 -1.23 11.82 36.50
N PRO A 304 -1.65 12.87 37.25
CA PRO A 304 -0.82 13.47 38.27
C PRO A 304 -0.20 12.33 39.07
N ARG A 305 1.15 12.25 39.07
CA ARG A 305 1.87 11.33 39.95
C ARG A 305 1.21 11.53 41.30
N ALA A 306 0.55 10.48 41.80
CA ALA A 306 0.01 10.48 43.14
C ALA A 306 1.13 11.01 44.03
N GLY A 307 0.90 12.20 44.58
CA GLY A 307 1.90 12.90 45.36
C GLY A 307 2.40 11.94 46.42
N GLY A 308 3.72 11.93 46.61
CA GLY A 308 4.30 11.42 47.83
C GLY A 308 3.65 12.17 48.99
N ALA A 309 2.67 11.52 49.61
CA ALA A 309 2.08 11.96 50.86
C ALA A 309 2.85 11.23 51.97
N GLY A 310 3.74 11.99 52.62
CA GLY A 310 4.01 11.88 54.05
C GLY A 310 4.66 10.60 54.54
N ALA A 311 5.98 10.46 54.34
CA ALA A 311 6.81 9.88 55.39
C ALA A 311 7.23 11.03 56.32
N THR A 312 6.62 11.05 57.49
CA THR A 312 6.79 12.00 58.60
C THR A 312 8.26 12.24 58.95
N GLU A 313 8.71 13.47 58.69
CA GLU A 313 9.89 14.06 59.32
C GLU A 313 9.53 14.38 60.78
N ARG A 314 10.07 13.59 61.73
CA ARG A 314 9.94 13.87 63.16
C ARG A 314 10.81 15.09 63.50
N ALA A 315 10.17 16.14 64.00
CA ALA A 315 10.83 17.30 64.57
C ALA A 315 11.72 16.91 65.78
N PRO A 316 12.85 17.60 66.00
CA PRO A 316 13.74 17.35 67.13
C PRO A 316 13.11 17.85 68.44
N ALA A 317 13.22 17.03 69.49
CA ALA A 317 12.85 17.39 70.84
C ALA A 317 13.78 18.50 71.35
N ALA A 318 13.18 19.63 71.73
CA ALA A 318 13.84 20.69 72.47
C ALA A 318 14.21 20.17 73.87
N LEU A 319 15.52 20.06 74.14
CA LEU A 319 16.08 19.91 75.47
C LEU A 319 16.02 21.26 76.18
N SER A 320 15.22 21.34 77.24
CA SER A 320 15.19 22.47 78.17
C SER A 320 16.48 22.52 78.98
N LEU A 321 17.20 23.62 78.89
CA LEU A 321 18.25 24.00 79.84
C LEU A 321 17.65 24.84 80.98
N GLY A 322 17.99 24.46 82.22
CA GLY A 322 17.71 25.16 83.48
C GLY A 322 17.15 24.18 84.51
N ARG A 323 17.71 24.00 85.70
CA ARG A 323 18.72 24.73 86.49
C ARG A 323 19.28 23.77 87.54
N ASP A 324 20.48 24.09 87.99
CA ASP A 324 21.12 23.57 89.19
C ASP A 324 20.20 23.67 90.43
N GLN A 325 20.01 22.54 91.11
CA GLN A 325 20.48 22.27 92.48
C GLN A 325 20.91 20.80 92.55
#